data_AF-A0A3N4IFP9-F1
#
_entry.id   AF-A0A3N4IFP9-F1
#
_cell.length_a   1.000
_cell.length_b   1.000
_cell.length_c   1.000
_cell.angle_alpha   90.00
_cell.angle_beta   90.00
_cell.angle_gamma   90.00
#
_symmetry.space_group_name_H-M   'P 1'
#
loop_
_entity.id
_entity.type
_entity.pdbx_description
1 polymer ?
#
loop_
_entity_poly.entity_id
_entity_poly.type
_entity_poly.pdbx_seq_one_letter_code
_entity_poly.pdbx_strand_id
1 'polypeptide(L)'
;MEKQDPPVSRFLRLPVELRLCIYSECSALTLLQLSHTCLRARTEINSIPRILKESYGYLPPSPKRSSSKTILSVANVGKIQTAIEAVFYAAQMKQYMIKNCCREYCEMALRERSELEERENRKRVGYDGRCCKSWLRGRSIKNGIPV
;
A
#
# COMPACT_ATOMS: atom_id res chain seq x y z
N MET A 1 -21.87 -0.39 39.14
CA MET A 1 -20.72 0.08 38.34
C MET A 1 -21.28 0.82 37.14
N GLU A 2 -21.21 2.14 37.16
CA GLU A 2 -21.67 3.00 36.07
C GLU A 2 -20.65 2.92 34.92
N LYS A 3 -21.07 2.51 33.73
CA LYS A 3 -20.20 2.48 32.55
C LYS A 3 -20.08 3.91 32.04
N GLN A 4 -18.90 4.51 32.19
CA GLN A 4 -18.61 5.77 31.52
C GLN A 4 -18.48 5.51 30.01
N ASP A 5 -19.25 6.26 29.23
CA ASP A 5 -19.12 6.25 27.78
C ASP A 5 -17.76 6.82 27.36
N PRO A 6 -17.13 6.26 26.31
CA PRO A 6 -15.83 6.74 25.85
C PRO A 6 -15.94 8.21 25.43
N PRO A 7 -14.95 9.06 25.81
CA PRO A 7 -14.99 10.47 25.47
C PRO A 7 -14.95 10.66 23.96
N VAL A 8 -16.01 11.26 23.41
CA VAL A 8 -16.06 11.64 21.99
C VAL A 8 -15.05 12.76 21.76
N SER A 9 -14.20 12.61 20.74
CA SER A 9 -13.23 13.63 20.37
C SER A 9 -13.91 14.98 20.09
N ARG A 10 -13.50 16.02 20.82
CA ARG A 10 -14.00 17.40 20.63
C ARG A 10 -13.76 17.91 19.21
N PHE A 11 -12.73 17.40 18.54
CA PHE A 11 -12.44 17.74 17.15
C PHE A 11 -13.59 17.36 16.21
N LEU A 12 -14.24 16.21 16.41
CA LEU A 12 -15.36 15.75 15.56
C LEU A 12 -16.68 16.48 15.84
N ARG A 13 -16.73 17.35 16.85
CA ARG A 13 -17.88 18.24 17.12
C ARG A 13 -17.80 19.55 16.33
N LEU A 14 -16.64 19.86 15.74
CA LEU A 14 -16.50 21.02 14.88
C LEU A 14 -17.35 20.84 13.61
N PRO A 15 -18.01 21.91 13.11
CA PRO A 15 -18.59 21.95 11.78
C PRO A 15 -17.62 21.43 10.71
N VAL A 16 -18.15 20.83 9.65
CA VAL A 16 -17.32 20.21 8.61
C VAL A 16 -16.42 21.23 7.94
N GLU A 17 -16.90 22.45 7.73
CA GLU A 17 -16.19 23.57 7.12
C GLU A 17 -14.91 23.89 7.89
N LEU A 18 -15.00 24.00 9.22
CA LEU A 18 -13.83 24.27 10.07
C LEU A 18 -12.83 23.12 10.05
N ARG A 19 -13.32 21.87 9.98
CA ARG A 19 -12.43 20.70 9.88
C ARG A 19 -11.71 20.66 8.54
N LEU A 20 -12.39 21.01 7.45
CA LEU A 20 -11.78 21.12 6.12
C LEU A 20 -10.71 22.23 6.07
N CYS A 21 -10.94 23.38 6.73
CA CYS A 21 -9.93 24.42 6.89
C CYS A 21 -8.71 23.92 7.69
N ILE A 22 -8.90 23.07 8.70
CA ILE A 22 -7.75 22.48 9.42
C ILE A 22 -7.01 21.48 8.51
N TYR A 23 -7.73 20.70 7.71
CA TYR A 23 -7.12 19.76 6.77
C TYR A 23 -6.32 20.45 5.66
N SER A 24 -6.72 21.63 5.20
CA SER A 24 -5.95 22.38 4.17
C SER A 24 -4.58 22.84 4.65
N GLU A 25 -4.41 23.05 5.96
CA GLU A 25 -3.13 23.46 6.56
C GLU A 25 -2.24 22.27 6.97
N CYS A 26 -2.73 21.04 6.80
CA CYS A 26 -1.98 19.84 7.20
C CYS A 26 -1.06 19.32 6.07
N SER A 27 0.07 18.72 6.46
CA SER A 27 0.92 17.97 5.52
C SER A 27 0.23 16.69 5.05
N ALA A 28 0.64 16.16 3.90
CA ALA A 28 0.13 14.89 3.38
C ALA A 28 0.30 13.73 4.38
N LEU A 29 1.39 13.75 5.15
CA LEU A 29 1.65 12.79 6.21
C LEU A 29 0.66 12.94 7.37
N THR A 30 0.42 14.18 7.84
CA THR A 30 -0.56 14.43 8.90
C THR A 30 -1.96 14.02 8.46
N LEU A 31 -2.35 14.34 7.21
CA LEU A 31 -3.64 13.91 6.65
C LEU A 31 -3.75 12.38 6.58
N LEU A 32 -2.66 11.69 6.22
CA LEU A 32 -2.62 10.23 6.22
C LEU A 32 -2.85 9.70 7.65
N GLN A 33 -2.16 10.24 8.64
CA GLN A 33 -2.35 9.86 10.04
C GLN A 33 -3.80 10.11 10.51
N LEU A 34 -4.38 11.29 10.23
CA LEU A 34 -5.77 11.61 10.56
C LEU A 34 -6.77 10.66 9.89
N SER A 35 -6.49 10.24 8.64
CA SER A 35 -7.33 9.26 7.95
C SER A 35 -7.31 7.86 8.59
N HIS A 36 -6.29 7.56 9.41
CA HIS A 36 -6.17 6.30 10.14
C HIS A 36 -6.77 6.36 11.55
N THR A 37 -7.02 7.55 12.12
CA THR A 37 -7.57 7.67 13.49
C THR A 37 -9.09 7.48 13.54
N CYS A 38 -9.84 7.95 12.55
CA CYS A 38 -11.29 7.73 12.50
C CYS A 38 -11.85 7.68 11.07
N LEU A 39 -12.95 6.94 10.91
CA LEU A 39 -13.60 6.76 9.61
C LEU A 39 -14.15 8.08 9.04
N ARG A 40 -14.66 8.96 9.91
CA ARG A 40 -15.25 10.25 9.50
C ARG A 40 -14.21 11.19 8.88
N ALA A 41 -13.04 11.34 9.51
CA ALA A 41 -11.95 12.13 8.93
C ALA A 41 -11.48 11.51 7.62
N ARG A 42 -11.37 10.17 7.56
CA ARG A 42 -11.03 9.47 6.31
C ARG A 42 -12.01 9.77 5.18
N THR A 43 -13.31 9.71 5.42
CA THR A 43 -14.32 9.98 4.39
C THR A 43 -14.27 11.42 3.90
N GLU A 44 -14.06 12.37 4.80
CA GLU A 44 -14.00 13.81 4.48
C GLU A 44 -12.71 14.17 3.73
N ILE A 45 -11.56 13.64 4.15
CA ILE A 45 -10.29 13.85 3.46
C ILE A 45 -10.34 13.27 2.04
N ASN A 46 -10.96 12.09 1.86
CA ASN A 46 -11.06 11.46 0.55
C ASN A 46 -12.18 12.05 -0.34
N SER A 47 -13.16 12.76 0.21
CA SER A 47 -14.24 13.37 -0.58
C SER A 47 -13.78 14.63 -1.32
N ILE A 48 -12.69 15.26 -0.89
CA ILE A 48 -12.14 16.49 -1.49
C ILE A 48 -10.69 16.26 -1.91
N PRO A 49 -10.44 15.71 -3.11
CA PRO A 49 -9.10 15.44 -3.61
C PRO A 49 -8.22 16.69 -3.74
N ARG A 50 -8.83 17.88 -3.82
CA ARG A 50 -8.12 19.16 -3.89
C ARG A 50 -7.21 19.37 -2.68
N ILE A 51 -7.71 19.10 -1.47
CA ILE A 51 -6.94 19.23 -0.21
C ILE A 51 -5.70 18.34 -0.27
N LEU A 52 -5.83 17.11 -0.76
CA LEU A 52 -4.70 16.19 -0.91
C LEU A 52 -3.66 16.72 -1.89
N LYS A 53 -4.11 17.18 -3.07
CA LYS A 53 -3.22 17.69 -4.13
C LYS A 53 -2.46 18.95 -3.72
N GLU A 54 -3.08 19.80 -2.90
CA GLU A 54 -2.48 21.05 -2.40
C GLU A 54 -1.61 20.82 -1.13
N SER A 55 -1.80 19.70 -0.42
CA SER A 55 -1.06 19.41 0.81
C SER A 55 0.44 19.17 0.57
N TYR A 56 1.26 19.66 1.51
CA TYR A 56 2.71 19.53 1.43
C TYR A 56 3.15 18.06 1.43
N GLY A 57 3.99 17.71 0.46
CA GLY A 57 4.58 16.38 0.34
C GLY A 57 3.67 15.32 -0.28
N TYR A 58 2.49 15.69 -0.79
CA TYR A 58 1.66 14.76 -1.56
C TYR A 58 2.27 14.44 -2.93
N LEU A 59 2.28 13.16 -3.29
CA LEU A 59 2.61 12.66 -4.62
C LEU A 59 1.37 12.04 -5.27
N PRO A 60 1.02 12.47 -6.50
CA PRO A 60 -0.07 11.87 -7.23
C PRO A 60 0.21 10.38 -7.51
N PRO A 61 -0.82 9.52 -7.51
CA PRO A 61 -0.64 8.10 -7.78
C PRO A 61 -0.04 7.89 -9.18
N SER A 62 0.98 7.04 -9.26
CA SER A 62 1.56 6.64 -10.54
C SER A 62 0.58 5.74 -11.31
N PRO A 63 0.37 5.94 -12.61
CA PRO A 63 -0.49 5.07 -13.43
C PRO A 63 0.00 3.61 -13.46
N LYS A 64 1.28 3.37 -13.12
CA LYS A 64 1.88 2.02 -13.11
C LYS A 64 1.59 1.23 -11.83
N ARG A 65 0.99 1.84 -10.80
CA ARG A 65 0.87 1.24 -9.46
C ARG A 65 -0.57 1.23 -8.91
N SER A 66 -1.58 1.57 -9.71
CA SER A 66 -2.93 1.79 -9.21
C SER A 66 -3.74 0.50 -9.06
N SER A 67 -3.40 -0.32 -8.05
CA SER A 67 -4.36 -1.28 -7.47
C SER A 67 -4.93 -0.79 -6.13
N SER A 68 -4.40 0.32 -5.57
CA SER A 68 -4.89 0.86 -4.31
C SER A 68 -6.26 1.52 -4.48
N LYS A 69 -7.25 1.00 -3.75
CA LYS A 69 -8.63 1.53 -3.70
C LYS A 69 -8.74 2.92 -3.03
N THR A 70 -7.67 3.44 -2.45
CA THR A 70 -7.67 4.68 -1.66
C THR A 70 -6.82 5.75 -2.32
N ILE A 71 -7.30 6.99 -2.33
CA ILE A 71 -6.60 8.14 -2.95
C ILE A 71 -5.35 8.52 -2.14
N LEU A 72 -5.43 8.38 -0.82
CA LEU A 72 -4.32 8.63 0.10
C LEU A 72 -3.79 7.30 0.65
N SER A 73 -2.49 7.06 0.46
CA SER A 73 -1.75 5.93 0.99
C SER A 73 -0.34 6.36 1.38
N VAL A 74 0.40 5.50 2.08
CA VAL A 74 1.81 5.75 2.42
C VAL A 74 2.66 5.99 1.17
N ALA A 75 2.33 5.35 0.04
CA ALA A 75 3.03 5.55 -1.23
C ALA A 75 2.81 6.94 -1.85
N ASN A 76 1.84 7.71 -1.35
CA ASN A 76 1.55 9.08 -1.79
C ASN A 76 2.29 10.14 -0.96
N VAL A 77 3.11 9.77 0.02
CA VAL A 77 3.91 10.71 0.81
C VAL A 77 5.33 10.78 0.21
N GLY A 78 5.67 11.90 -0.43
CA GLY A 78 6.95 12.11 -1.10
C GLY A 78 7.91 13.05 -0.41
N LYS A 79 7.43 13.97 0.42
CA LYS A 79 8.27 14.88 1.19
C LYS A 79 7.78 14.93 2.63
N ILE A 80 8.73 15.14 3.53
CA ILE A 80 8.50 15.23 4.97
C ILE A 80 8.99 16.62 5.39
N GLN A 81 8.19 17.32 6.20
CA GLN A 81 8.45 18.73 6.52
C GLN A 81 9.46 18.85 7.67
N THR A 82 9.35 17.98 8.67
CA THR A 82 10.15 18.07 9.90
C THR A 82 10.87 16.76 10.22
N ALA A 83 11.95 16.85 11.01
CA ALA A 83 12.67 15.67 11.49
C ALA A 83 11.78 14.77 12.36
N ILE A 84 10.88 15.36 13.15
CA ILE A 84 9.91 14.64 13.99
C ILE A 84 8.96 13.82 13.13
N GLU A 85 8.38 14.43 12.08
CA GLU A 85 7.57 13.71 11.11
C GLU A 85 8.34 12.55 10.45
N ALA A 86 9.64 12.73 10.18
CA ALA A 86 10.47 11.69 9.56
C ALA A 86 10.62 10.46 10.46
N VAL A 87 10.75 10.67 11.78
CA VAL A 87 10.77 9.59 12.77
C VAL A 87 9.45 8.82 12.77
N PHE A 88 8.31 9.52 12.77
CA PHE A 88 7.00 8.88 12.71
C PHE A 88 6.78 8.12 11.42
N TYR A 89 7.18 8.71 10.29
CA TYR A 89 7.09 8.06 8.98
C TYR A 89 7.95 6.79 8.92
N ALA A 90 9.18 6.82 9.42
CA ALA A 90 10.05 5.66 9.48
C ALA A 90 9.45 4.52 10.33
N ALA A 91 8.87 4.86 11.49
CA ALA A 91 8.18 3.90 12.35
C ALA A 91 6.96 3.27 11.64
N GLN A 92 6.16 4.09 10.95
CA GLN A 92 4.99 3.63 10.21
C GLN A 92 5.37 2.74 9.01
N MET A 93 6.42 3.13 8.28
CA MET A 93 6.97 2.33 7.17
C MET A 93 7.48 0.98 7.64
N LYS A 94 8.15 0.90 8.80
CA LYS A 94 8.58 -0.38 9.37
C LYS A 94 7.40 -1.33 9.60
N GLN A 95 6.30 -0.81 10.16
CA GLN A 95 5.07 -1.61 10.34
C GLN A 95 4.45 -2.03 9.02
N TYR A 96 4.41 -1.13 8.02
CA TYR A 96 3.91 -1.43 6.68
C TYR A 96 4.73 -2.53 6.00
N MET A 97 6.05 -2.45 6.06
CA MET A 97 6.95 -3.44 5.47
C MET A 97 6.81 -4.80 6.16
N ILE A 98 6.69 -4.86 7.48
CA ILE A 98 6.47 -6.14 8.19
C ILE A 98 5.16 -6.79 7.72
N LYS A 99 4.07 -6.03 7.65
CA LYS A 99 2.77 -6.57 7.22
C LYS A 99 2.78 -7.06 5.78
N ASN A 100 3.41 -6.33 4.87
CA ASN A 100 3.46 -6.70 3.46
C ASN A 100 4.50 -7.78 3.16
N CYS A 101 5.63 -7.79 3.87
CA CYS A 101 6.64 -8.84 3.76
C CYS A 101 6.01 -10.19 4.15
N CYS A 102 5.27 -10.29 5.25
CA CYS A 102 4.56 -11.52 5.59
C CYS A 102 3.57 -11.94 4.50
N ARG A 103 2.89 -10.99 3.84
CA ARG A 103 1.96 -11.30 2.76
C ARG A 103 2.69 -11.84 1.52
N GLU A 104 3.74 -11.17 1.07
CA GLU A 104 4.53 -11.60 -0.10
C GLU A 104 5.22 -12.94 0.16
N TYR A 105 5.81 -13.14 1.34
CA TYR A 105 6.40 -14.43 1.72
C TYR A 105 5.35 -15.54 1.81
N CYS A 106 4.14 -15.26 2.30
CA CYS A 106 3.06 -16.24 2.34
C CYS A 106 2.57 -16.57 0.92
N GLU A 107 2.41 -15.57 0.05
CA GLU A 107 2.05 -15.78 -1.36
C GLU A 107 3.14 -16.56 -2.10
N MET A 108 4.42 -16.30 -1.84
CA MET A 108 5.54 -17.09 -2.37
C MET A 108 5.52 -18.54 -1.86
N ALA A 109 5.39 -18.74 -0.55
CA ALA A 109 5.35 -20.08 0.05
C ALA A 109 4.13 -20.91 -0.41
N LEU A 110 3.00 -20.26 -0.70
CA LEU A 110 1.82 -20.90 -1.28
C LEU A 110 2.05 -21.30 -2.74
N ARG A 111 2.73 -20.46 -3.53
CA ARG A 111 3.13 -20.81 -4.90
C ARG A 111 4.10 -22.00 -4.91
N GLU A 112 5.12 -21.99 -4.06
CA GLU A 112 6.06 -23.10 -3.95
C GLU A 112 5.37 -24.41 -3.55
N ARG A 113 4.43 -24.39 -2.60
CA ARG A 113 3.64 -25.58 -2.25
C ARG A 113 2.78 -26.06 -3.40
N SER A 114 2.10 -25.16 -4.11
CA SER A 114 1.30 -25.52 -5.27
C SER A 114 2.15 -26.13 -6.39
N GLU A 115 3.35 -25.61 -6.63
CA GLU A 115 4.30 -26.18 -7.59
C GLU A 115 4.82 -27.57 -7.16
N LEU A 116 5.05 -27.77 -5.86
CA LEU A 116 5.45 -29.07 -5.31
C LEU A 116 4.32 -30.09 -5.40
N GLU A 117 3.08 -29.72 -5.06
CA GLU A 117 1.90 -30.57 -5.23
C GLU A 117 1.67 -30.91 -6.71
N GLU A 118 1.84 -29.94 -7.62
CA GLU A 118 1.71 -30.22 -9.05
C GLU A 118 2.82 -31.15 -9.54
N ARG A 119 4.06 -30.99 -9.07
CA ARG A 119 5.16 -31.92 -9.35
C ARG A 119 4.89 -33.31 -8.79
N GLU A 120 4.35 -33.44 -7.57
CA GLU A 120 3.97 -34.74 -7.01
C GLU A 120 2.78 -35.36 -7.75
N ASN A 121 1.78 -34.57 -8.13
CA ASN A 121 0.64 -35.06 -8.89
C ASN A 121 1.10 -35.56 -10.27
N ARG A 122 2.02 -34.87 -10.95
CA ARG A 122 2.67 -35.37 -12.17
C ARG A 122 3.44 -36.69 -11.99
N LYS A 123 3.91 -37.00 -10.78
CA LYS A 123 4.53 -38.31 -10.48
C LYS A 123 3.48 -39.40 -10.22
N ARG A 124 2.30 -39.05 -9.66
CA ARG A 124 1.21 -39.99 -9.37
C ARG A 124 0.38 -40.34 -10.59
N VAL A 125 0.05 -39.35 -11.43
CA VAL A 125 -0.58 -39.60 -12.71
C VAL A 125 0.54 -40.00 -13.67
N GLY A 126 0.74 -41.29 -13.92
CA GLY A 126 1.70 -41.81 -14.88
C GLY A 126 1.42 -41.27 -16.30
N TYR A 127 1.85 -40.04 -16.56
CA TYR A 127 1.70 -39.36 -17.84
C TYR A 127 2.99 -39.52 -18.63
N ASP A 128 2.89 -40.31 -19.71
CA ASP A 128 3.83 -40.37 -20.81
C ASP A 128 4.04 -38.94 -21.37
N GLY A 129 5.20 -38.38 -21.06
CA GLY A 129 5.58 -36.99 -21.24
C GLY A 129 5.80 -36.59 -22.70
N ARG A 130 4.71 -36.42 -23.45
CA ARG A 130 4.75 -35.86 -24.81
C ARG A 130 3.81 -34.65 -24.94
N CYS A 131 4.12 -33.52 -24.28
CA CYS A 131 3.60 -32.22 -24.76
C CYS A 131 4.38 -30.95 -24.34
N CYS A 132 5.15 -30.91 -23.24
CA CYS A 132 5.73 -29.63 -22.76
C CYS A 132 7.23 -29.40 -23.08
N LYS A 133 7.72 -29.78 -24.27
CA LYS A 133 9.12 -29.53 -24.70
C LYS A 133 9.34 -28.33 -25.65
N SER A 134 8.37 -27.44 -25.85
CA SER A 134 8.53 -26.30 -26.78
C SER A 134 8.95 -24.96 -26.14
N TRP A 135 8.89 -24.77 -24.82
CA TRP A 135 9.08 -23.42 -24.23
C TRP A 135 10.49 -23.08 -23.72
N LEU A 136 11.41 -24.05 -23.64
CA LEU A 136 12.78 -23.84 -23.13
C LEU A 136 13.84 -23.59 -24.22
N ARG A 137 13.46 -23.27 -25.46
CA ARG A 137 14.41 -23.19 -26.59
C ARG A 137 14.55 -21.83 -27.28
N GLY A 138 14.26 -20.71 -26.61
CA GLY A 138 14.35 -19.40 -27.25
C GLY A 138 14.66 -18.22 -26.34
N ARG A 139 15.90 -18.11 -25.85
CA ARG A 139 16.55 -16.82 -25.51
C ARG A 139 18.06 -17.02 -25.28
N SER A 140 18.79 -17.29 -26.36
CA SER A 140 20.23 -17.02 -26.43
C SER A 140 20.39 -15.74 -27.24
N ILE A 141 20.47 -14.61 -26.54
CA ILE A 141 20.76 -13.31 -27.14
C ILE A 141 22.27 -13.27 -27.34
N LYS A 142 22.72 -13.42 -28.58
CA LYS A 142 24.10 -13.16 -29.00
C LYS A 142 24.28 -11.65 -29.09
N ASN A 143 25.03 -11.06 -28.16
CA ASN A 143 25.54 -9.70 -28.31
C ASN A 143 26.76 -9.75 -29.23
N GLY A 144 26.57 -9.36 -30.48
CA GLY A 144 27.66 -9.02 -31.40
C GLY A 144 27.88 -7.51 -31.37
N ILE A 145 29.09 -7.08 -31.03
CA ILE A 145 29.61 -5.74 -31.30
C ILE A 145 30.40 -5.85 -32.61
N PRO A 146 30.19 -4.97 -33.60
CA PRO A 146 31.25 -4.61 -34.52
C PRO A 146 31.68 -3.16 -34.35
N VAL A 147 33.00 -3.00 -34.47
CA VAL A 147 33.82 -1.78 -34.49
C VAL A 147 33.70 -1.10 -35.84
#